data_AF-A0A3M1YHI9-F1
#
_entry.id   AF-A0A3M1YHI9-F1
#
_cell.length_a   1.000
_cell.length_b   1.000
_cell.length_c   1.000
_cell.angle_alpha   90.00
_cell.angle_beta   90.00
_cell.angle_gamma   90.00
#
_symmetry.space_group_name_H-M   'P 1'
#
loop_
_entity.id
_entity.type
_entity.pdbx_description
1 polymer ?
#
loop_
_entity_poly.entity_id
_entity_poly.type
_entity_poly.pdbx_seq_one_letter_code
_entity_poly.pdbx_strand_id
1 'polypeptide(L)'
;MWRGSNTTHLEVDALTLSYMRNAEQAIAIEHLMGRDKITQNHQILPQNHPAIEIRITLDYLTIELVVPPSARQDQQNIAGKLTVNQHRYDFYKLVQSLGKNYILGFWNGIYRQPDLSFDTTQLPPTHIFFEFFDTFSAGRDWIRVGAWYEPEAPELTQDRIVPMIFNHIQALYPIYNFLAWTSDNNFVSLYQKSREQL
;
A
#
# COMPACT_ATOMS: atom_id res chain seq x y z
N MET A 1 -11.49 -37.54 -35.13
CA MET A 1 -11.51 -36.07 -35.00
C MET A 1 -11.78 -35.74 -33.53
N TRP A 2 -10.72 -35.77 -32.71
CA TRP A 2 -10.78 -35.46 -31.29
C TRP A 2 -10.64 -33.94 -31.13
N ARG A 3 -11.65 -33.27 -30.56
CA ARG A 3 -11.53 -31.87 -30.16
C ARG A 3 -10.68 -31.83 -28.90
N GLY A 4 -9.45 -31.33 -29.01
CA GLY A 4 -8.63 -30.98 -27.87
C GLY A 4 -9.37 -29.95 -27.02
N SER A 5 -9.60 -30.30 -25.76
CA SER A 5 -10.01 -29.36 -24.74
C SER A 5 -8.93 -28.29 -24.60
N ASN A 6 -9.25 -27.04 -24.95
CA ASN A 6 -8.44 -25.90 -24.54
C ASN A 6 -8.54 -25.80 -23.01
N THR A 7 -7.60 -26.45 -22.32
CA THR A 7 -7.28 -26.12 -20.94
C THR A 7 -6.66 -24.72 -20.99
N THR A 8 -7.49 -23.69 -20.80
CA THR A 8 -6.98 -22.39 -20.39
C THR A 8 -6.24 -22.61 -19.08
N HIS A 9 -4.93 -22.77 -19.17
CA HIS A 9 -4.06 -22.57 -18.03
C HIS A 9 -4.37 -21.17 -17.52
N LEU A 10 -4.96 -21.09 -16.33
CA LEU A 10 -4.97 -19.84 -15.58
C LEU A 10 -3.50 -19.54 -15.31
N GLU A 11 -2.89 -18.69 -16.15
CA GLU A 11 -1.62 -18.06 -15.84
C GLU A 11 -1.83 -17.32 -14.52
N VAL A 12 -1.28 -17.88 -13.45
CA VAL A 12 -1.24 -17.19 -12.16
C VAL A 12 -0.12 -16.18 -12.31
N ASP A 13 -0.48 -14.95 -12.68
CA ASP A 13 0.49 -13.85 -12.85
C ASP A 13 1.21 -13.51 -11.54
N ALA A 14 0.59 -13.82 -10.39
CA ALA A 14 1.18 -13.62 -9.07
C ALA A 14 0.56 -14.50 -7.98
N LEU A 15 1.38 -14.90 -7.01
CA LEU A 15 0.94 -15.41 -5.70
C LEU A 15 1.09 -14.32 -4.65
N THR A 16 0.05 -14.04 -3.87
CA THR A 16 0.04 -12.95 -2.88
C THR A 16 -0.36 -13.45 -1.50
N LEU A 17 0.41 -13.08 -0.47
CA LEU A 17 0.06 -13.18 0.94
C LEU A 17 -0.11 -11.78 1.52
N SER A 18 -1.31 -11.46 2.03
CA SER A 18 -1.64 -10.12 2.53
C SER A 18 -1.81 -10.09 4.04
N TYR A 19 -1.08 -9.19 4.70
CA TYR A 19 -1.23 -8.84 6.12
C TYR A 19 -2.01 -7.54 6.23
N MET A 20 -3.22 -7.63 6.77
CA MET A 20 -4.12 -6.49 6.98
C MET A 20 -4.51 -6.36 8.46
N ARG A 21 -5.24 -5.31 8.79
CA ARG A 21 -5.86 -5.13 10.11
C ARG A 21 -6.64 -6.37 10.56
N ASN A 22 -6.82 -6.49 11.87
CA ASN A 22 -7.65 -7.56 12.42
C ASN A 22 -9.12 -7.42 11.96
N ALA A 23 -9.87 -8.51 12.10
CA ALA A 23 -11.24 -8.58 11.59
C ALA A 23 -12.17 -7.53 12.22
N GLU A 24 -12.04 -7.25 13.52
CA GLU A 24 -12.87 -6.27 14.22
C GLU A 24 -12.67 -4.86 13.68
N GLN A 25 -11.41 -4.46 13.48
CA GLN A 25 -11.06 -3.19 12.87
C GLN A 25 -11.55 -3.11 11.42
N ALA A 26 -11.39 -4.17 10.64
CA ALA A 26 -11.88 -4.21 9.26
C ALA A 26 -13.40 -4.03 9.19
N ILE A 27 -14.15 -4.71 10.06
CA ILE A 27 -15.61 -4.60 10.15
C ILE A 27 -16.01 -3.17 10.51
N ALA A 28 -15.36 -2.57 11.52
CA ALA A 28 -15.64 -1.19 11.93
C ALA A 28 -15.42 -0.19 10.79
N ILE A 29 -14.31 -0.32 10.05
CA ILE A 29 -14.01 0.50 8.87
C ILE A 29 -15.08 0.33 7.79
N GLU A 30 -15.47 -0.92 7.49
CA GLU A 30 -16.45 -1.18 6.44
C GLU A 30 -17.85 -0.66 6.81
N HIS A 31 -18.23 -0.65 8.09
CA HIS A 31 -19.43 0.04 8.57
C HIS A 31 -19.36 1.55 8.32
N LEU A 32 -18.21 2.19 8.59
CA LEU A 32 -18.00 3.60 8.25
C LEU A 32 -18.04 3.88 6.74
N MET A 33 -17.92 2.84 5.91
CA MET A 33 -18.08 2.92 4.45
C MET A 33 -19.52 2.63 4.00
N GLY A 34 -20.47 2.41 4.92
CA GLY A 34 -21.87 2.08 4.62
C GLY A 34 -22.08 0.66 4.10
N ARG A 35 -21.18 -0.27 4.44
CA ARG A 35 -21.22 -1.67 3.98
C ARG A 35 -21.87 -2.64 4.97
N ASP A 36 -22.72 -2.12 5.85
CA ASP A 36 -23.35 -2.88 6.97
C ASP A 36 -24.04 -4.17 6.53
N LYS A 37 -24.67 -4.17 5.35
CA LYS A 37 -25.39 -5.35 4.82
C LYS A 37 -24.45 -6.47 4.36
N ILE A 38 -23.21 -6.14 4.00
CA ILE A 38 -22.22 -7.10 3.48
C ILE A 38 -21.37 -7.64 4.64
N THR A 39 -21.02 -6.78 5.59
CA THR A 39 -20.29 -7.16 6.81
C THR A 39 -21.10 -8.07 7.73
N GLN A 40 -22.44 -8.06 7.67
CA GLN A 40 -23.30 -9.03 8.38
C GLN A 40 -23.01 -10.50 7.99
N ASN A 41 -22.53 -10.74 6.76
CA ASN A 41 -22.08 -12.06 6.32
C ASN A 41 -20.61 -12.33 6.65
N HIS A 42 -19.96 -11.47 7.45
CA HIS A 42 -18.53 -11.52 7.80
C HIS A 42 -17.60 -11.54 6.58
N GLN A 43 -18.07 -11.02 5.44
CA GLN A 43 -17.28 -10.91 4.22
C GLN A 43 -16.52 -9.59 4.23
N ILE A 44 -15.33 -9.61 4.83
CA ILE A 44 -14.34 -8.53 4.71
C ILE A 44 -13.81 -8.54 3.27
N LEU A 45 -13.77 -7.38 2.63
CA LEU A 45 -13.16 -7.22 1.32
C LEU A 45 -11.72 -6.70 1.48
N PRO A 46 -10.68 -7.52 1.24
CA PRO A 46 -9.29 -7.12 1.46
C PRO A 46 -8.89 -5.84 0.72
N GLN A 47 -9.44 -5.61 -0.48
CA GLN A 47 -9.19 -4.42 -1.28
C GLN A 47 -9.73 -3.12 -0.67
N ASN A 48 -10.49 -3.17 0.42
CA ASN A 48 -10.96 -1.98 1.12
C ASN A 48 -10.02 -1.55 2.26
N HIS A 49 -8.87 -2.21 2.41
CA HIS A 49 -7.95 -1.96 3.51
C HIS A 49 -6.51 -1.83 2.99
N PRO A 50 -5.66 -1.03 3.65
CA PRO A 50 -4.23 -1.12 3.52
C PRO A 50 -3.76 -2.54 3.87
N ALA A 51 -2.77 -3.04 3.14
CA ALA A 51 -2.16 -4.33 3.43
C ALA A 51 -0.66 -4.30 3.18
N ILE A 52 0.11 -5.01 4.00
CA ILE A 52 1.48 -5.39 3.65
C ILE A 52 1.38 -6.72 2.92
N GLU A 53 1.76 -6.73 1.65
CA GLU A 53 1.69 -7.87 0.75
C GLU A 53 3.08 -8.44 0.51
N ILE A 54 3.18 -9.77 0.54
CA ILE A 54 4.29 -10.52 -0.04
C ILE A 54 3.78 -11.09 -1.36
N ARG A 55 4.40 -10.71 -2.46
CA ARG A 55 3.99 -11.13 -3.80
C ARG A 55 5.12 -11.83 -4.52
N ILE A 56 4.82 -12.96 -5.15
CA ILE A 56 5.75 -13.70 -6.00
C ILE A 56 5.20 -13.67 -7.42
N THR A 57 6.01 -13.23 -8.36
CA THR A 57 5.77 -13.26 -9.81
C THR A 57 6.91 -14.02 -10.49
N LEU A 58 6.89 -14.14 -11.82
CA LEU A 58 8.04 -14.67 -12.57
C LEU A 58 9.26 -13.77 -12.47
N ASP A 59 9.04 -12.46 -12.34
CA ASP A 59 10.10 -11.46 -12.43
C ASP A 59 10.61 -11.00 -11.07
N TYR A 60 9.78 -11.09 -10.02
CA TYR A 60 10.11 -10.54 -8.71
C TYR A 60 9.46 -11.27 -7.52
N LEU A 61 10.19 -11.29 -6.41
CA LEU A 61 9.61 -11.29 -5.06
C LEU A 61 9.46 -9.83 -4.60
N THR A 62 8.27 -9.46 -4.15
CA THR A 62 7.96 -8.12 -3.62
C THR A 62 7.45 -8.21 -2.20
N ILE A 63 7.91 -7.30 -1.34
CA ILE A 63 7.33 -7.04 -0.03
C ILE A 63 6.92 -5.57 0.03
N GLU A 64 5.63 -5.29 -0.02
CA GLU A 64 5.11 -3.93 -0.18
C GLU A 64 3.88 -3.64 0.66
N LEU A 65 3.81 -2.43 1.21
CA LEU A 65 2.59 -1.83 1.71
C LEU A 65 1.80 -1.25 0.53
N VAL A 66 0.54 -1.66 0.42
CA VAL A 66 -0.39 -1.29 -0.64
C VAL A 66 -1.61 -0.63 -0.02
N VAL A 67 -1.96 0.57 -0.48
CA VAL A 67 -3.22 1.25 -0.16
C VAL A 67 -4.01 1.41 -1.46
N PRO A 68 -5.00 0.54 -1.71
CA PRO A 68 -5.81 0.62 -2.91
C PRO A 68 -6.75 1.84 -2.89
N PRO A 69 -7.20 2.32 -4.06
CA PRO A 69 -8.20 3.39 -4.17
C PRO A 69 -9.52 3.05 -3.46
N SER A 70 -9.88 1.77 -3.40
CA SER A 70 -11.07 1.26 -2.70
C SER A 70 -10.95 1.29 -1.18
N ALA A 71 -9.76 1.45 -0.61
CA ALA A 71 -9.56 1.72 0.82
C ALA A 71 -9.93 3.16 1.17
N ARG A 72 -11.20 3.51 0.94
CA ARG A 72 -11.69 4.89 0.92
C ARG A 72 -11.39 5.65 2.19
N GLN A 73 -11.61 5.04 3.36
CA GLN A 73 -11.38 5.72 4.64
C GLN A 73 -9.90 6.02 4.84
N ASP A 74 -9.03 5.06 4.54
CA ASP A 74 -7.58 5.20 4.66
C ASP A 74 -7.04 6.24 3.66
N GLN A 75 -7.49 6.20 2.41
CA GLN A 75 -7.16 7.17 1.35
C GLN A 75 -7.54 8.61 1.75
N GLN A 76 -8.74 8.82 2.28
CA GLN A 76 -9.19 10.13 2.75
C GLN A 76 -8.42 10.58 3.99
N ASN A 77 -8.10 9.65 4.89
CA ASN A 77 -7.28 9.93 6.07
C ASN A 77 -5.90 10.47 5.67
N ILE A 78 -5.21 9.80 4.74
CA ILE A 78 -3.88 10.19 4.27
C ILE A 78 -3.95 11.55 3.58
N ALA A 79 -4.91 11.75 2.68
CA ALA A 79 -5.08 13.04 2.01
C ALA A 79 -5.31 14.17 3.02
N GLY A 80 -6.13 13.94 4.06
CA GLY A 80 -6.36 14.90 5.14
C GLY A 80 -5.12 15.16 6.00
N LYS A 81 -4.30 14.14 6.27
CA LYS A 81 -3.01 14.32 6.95
C LYS A 81 -2.05 15.17 6.13
N LEU A 82 -1.98 14.92 4.83
CA LEU A 82 -1.06 15.60 3.94
C LEU A 82 -1.39 17.08 3.74
N THR A 83 -2.57 17.56 4.16
CA THR A 83 -2.83 19.01 4.24
C THR A 83 -2.17 19.69 5.46
N VAL A 84 -1.61 18.92 6.40
CA VAL A 84 -0.97 19.42 7.62
C VAL A 84 0.55 19.27 7.50
N ASN A 85 1.28 20.41 7.51
CA ASN A 85 2.73 20.43 7.29
C ASN A 85 3.52 19.51 8.23
N GLN A 86 3.13 19.44 9.51
CA GLN A 86 3.78 18.54 10.47
C GLN A 86 3.67 17.08 10.03
N HIS A 87 2.47 16.64 9.63
CA HIS A 87 2.26 15.26 9.17
C HIS A 87 2.94 14.95 7.84
N ARG A 88 3.03 15.91 6.91
CA ARG A 88 3.85 15.75 5.70
C ARG A 88 5.30 15.47 6.06
N TYR A 89 5.85 16.23 7.02
CA TYR A 89 7.22 16.06 7.46
C TYR A 89 7.44 14.77 8.25
N ASP A 90 6.50 14.38 9.11
CA ASP A 90 6.54 13.09 9.81
C ASP A 90 6.54 11.93 8.82
N PHE A 91 5.72 12.02 7.77
CA PHE A 91 5.67 11.02 6.73
C PHE A 91 6.98 10.94 5.93
N TYR A 92 7.57 12.08 5.56
CA TYR A 92 8.89 12.14 4.94
C TYR A 92 9.94 11.43 5.81
N LYS A 93 9.95 11.68 7.13
CA LYS A 93 10.86 11.02 8.07
C LYS A 93 10.64 9.51 8.14
N LEU A 94 9.39 9.06 8.12
CA LEU A 94 9.07 7.62 8.09
C LEU A 94 9.63 6.97 6.82
N VAL A 95 9.40 7.57 5.66
CA VAL A 95 9.94 7.07 4.38
C VAL A 95 11.47 7.08 4.40
N GLN A 96 12.09 8.14 4.91
CA GLN A 96 13.54 8.24 5.05
C GLN A 96 14.11 7.14 5.98
N SER A 97 13.38 6.77 7.03
CA SER A 97 13.81 5.75 7.99
C SER A 97 13.83 4.32 7.44
N LEU A 98 13.15 4.07 6.30
CA LEU A 98 13.20 2.77 5.61
C LEU A 98 14.63 2.41 5.15
N GLY A 99 15.50 3.41 4.96
CA GLY A 99 16.84 3.21 4.43
C GLY A 99 16.84 3.08 2.91
N LYS A 100 17.63 2.16 2.38
CA LYS A 100 17.83 1.97 0.93
C LYS A 100 16.93 0.87 0.38
N ASN A 101 16.78 0.84 -0.94
CA ASN A 101 16.08 -0.21 -1.70
C ASN A 101 14.57 -0.29 -1.47
N TYR A 102 13.96 0.81 -1.00
CA TYR A 102 12.50 0.92 -1.02
C TYR A 102 12.05 1.81 -2.16
N ILE A 103 10.89 1.50 -2.70
CA ILE A 103 10.27 2.25 -3.79
C ILE A 103 8.92 2.72 -3.30
N LEU A 104 8.67 4.03 -3.36
CA LEU A 104 7.42 4.67 -2.97
C LEU A 104 6.79 5.32 -4.19
N GLY A 105 5.46 5.23 -4.35
CA GLY A 105 4.79 5.97 -5.40
C GLY A 105 3.33 5.58 -5.65
N PHE A 106 2.84 5.95 -6.83
CA PHE A 106 1.44 5.86 -7.20
C PHE A 106 1.22 5.06 -8.48
N TRP A 107 1.01 3.75 -8.39
CA TRP A 107 0.75 2.94 -9.58
C TRP A 107 -0.20 1.77 -9.34
N ASN A 108 -0.88 1.37 -10.40
CA ASN A 108 -1.75 0.20 -10.41
C ASN A 108 -1.01 -1.04 -10.93
N GLY A 109 -1.65 -2.21 -10.75
CA GLY A 109 -1.14 -3.47 -11.28
C GLY A 109 -0.01 -4.05 -10.46
N ILE A 110 0.64 -5.07 -11.03
CA ILE A 110 1.65 -5.87 -10.33
C ILE A 110 3.08 -5.36 -10.52
N TYR A 111 3.33 -4.64 -11.61
CA TYR A 111 4.64 -4.16 -12.00
C TYR A 111 4.88 -2.72 -11.58
N ARG A 112 6.12 -2.42 -11.18
CA ARG A 112 6.58 -1.08 -10.86
C ARG A 112 6.47 -0.17 -12.09
N GLN A 113 6.02 1.07 -11.88
CA GLN A 113 6.04 2.13 -12.90
C GLN A 113 7.07 3.21 -12.50
N PRO A 114 8.23 3.30 -13.19
CA PRO A 114 9.30 4.22 -12.80
C PRO A 114 8.86 5.68 -12.71
N ASP A 115 8.05 6.15 -13.67
CA ASP A 115 7.63 7.55 -13.78
C ASP A 115 6.73 8.03 -12.63
N LEU A 116 6.15 7.11 -11.87
CA LEU A 116 5.24 7.38 -10.75
C LEU A 116 5.84 6.93 -9.42
N SER A 117 7.17 6.85 -9.32
CA SER A 117 7.85 6.30 -8.14
C SER A 117 9.18 6.99 -7.82
N PHE A 118 9.59 6.93 -6.56
CA PHE A 118 10.94 7.26 -6.09
C PHE A 118 11.60 6.08 -5.41
N ASP A 119 12.91 5.98 -5.57
CA ASP A 119 13.76 5.08 -4.79
C ASP A 119 14.26 5.81 -3.53
N THR A 120 14.13 5.19 -2.36
CA THR A 120 14.57 5.79 -1.09
C THR A 120 16.08 5.98 -0.99
N THR A 121 16.87 5.29 -1.82
CA THR A 121 18.32 5.53 -1.98
C THR A 121 18.60 6.93 -2.49
N GLN A 122 17.68 7.51 -3.26
CA GLN A 122 17.75 8.86 -3.78
C GLN A 122 16.48 9.62 -3.39
N LEU A 123 16.09 9.53 -2.11
CA LEU A 123 14.93 10.26 -1.61
C LEU A 123 15.11 11.76 -1.92
N PRO A 124 14.18 12.38 -2.66
CA PRO A 124 14.34 13.76 -3.08
C PRO A 124 14.26 14.70 -1.86
N PRO A 125 14.78 15.93 -1.98
CA PRO A 125 14.56 16.96 -0.97
C PRO A 125 13.08 17.11 -0.59
N THR A 126 12.82 17.53 0.65
CA THR A 126 11.45 17.60 1.21
C THR A 126 10.46 18.36 0.33
N HIS A 127 10.86 19.45 -0.30
CA HIS A 127 9.97 20.23 -1.18
C HIS A 127 9.51 19.44 -2.42
N ILE A 128 10.41 18.71 -3.08
CA ILE A 128 10.06 17.84 -4.23
C ILE A 128 9.19 16.67 -3.77
N PHE A 129 9.54 16.05 -2.63
CA PHE A 129 8.71 14.99 -2.05
C PHE A 129 7.29 15.49 -1.76
N PHE A 130 7.17 16.70 -1.23
CA PHE A 130 5.89 17.36 -0.96
C PHE A 130 5.11 17.62 -2.24
N GLU A 131 5.72 18.23 -3.26
CA GLU A 131 5.10 18.47 -4.56
C GLU A 131 4.61 17.19 -5.22
N PHE A 132 5.37 16.10 -5.12
CA PHE A 132 4.93 14.79 -5.60
C PHE A 132 3.65 14.33 -4.90
N PHE A 133 3.57 14.44 -3.57
CA PHE A 133 2.37 14.10 -2.83
C PHE A 133 1.20 15.08 -3.05
N ASP A 134 1.44 16.28 -3.60
CA ASP A 134 0.37 17.18 -4.03
C ASP A 134 -0.30 16.68 -5.33
N THR A 135 0.33 15.77 -6.07
CA THR A 135 -0.29 15.11 -7.24
C THR A 135 -1.20 13.92 -6.89
N PHE A 136 -1.12 13.44 -5.64
CA PHE A 136 -1.89 12.31 -5.16
C PHE A 136 -3.39 12.61 -5.12
N SER A 137 -4.19 11.72 -5.70
CA SER A 137 -5.65 11.81 -5.73
C SER A 137 -6.29 10.64 -5.00
N ALA A 138 -6.79 10.93 -3.80
CA ALA A 138 -7.50 9.95 -2.98
C ALA A 138 -8.70 9.34 -3.71
N GLY A 139 -8.75 8.01 -3.75
CA GLY A 139 -9.81 7.25 -4.43
C GLY A 139 -9.59 7.04 -5.94
N ARG A 140 -8.49 7.55 -6.49
CA ARG A 140 -8.01 7.22 -7.85
C ARG A 140 -6.67 6.51 -7.81
N ASP A 141 -5.75 7.03 -7.01
CA ASP A 141 -4.37 6.60 -7.02
C ASP A 141 -4.13 5.53 -5.96
N TRP A 142 -3.35 4.51 -6.32
CA TRP A 142 -2.81 3.56 -5.37
C TRP A 142 -1.66 4.24 -4.63
N ILE A 143 -1.47 3.96 -3.34
CA ILE A 143 -0.19 4.26 -2.68
C ILE A 143 0.54 2.93 -2.48
N ARG A 144 1.79 2.87 -2.92
CA ARG A 144 2.63 1.69 -2.79
C ARG A 144 3.98 2.05 -2.22
N VAL A 145 4.46 1.27 -1.24
CA VAL A 145 5.82 1.38 -0.71
C VAL A 145 6.38 0.02 -0.37
N GLY A 146 7.52 -0.36 -0.92
CA GLY A 146 8.05 -1.72 -0.72
C GLY A 146 9.44 -1.95 -1.26
N ALA A 147 9.87 -3.21 -1.24
CA ALA A 147 11.13 -3.67 -1.83
C ALA A 147 10.85 -4.77 -2.89
N TRP A 148 11.66 -4.79 -3.94
CA TRP A 148 11.56 -5.71 -5.08
C TRP A 148 12.88 -6.45 -5.26
N TYR A 149 12.81 -7.77 -5.43
CA TYR A 149 13.94 -8.67 -5.56
C TYR A 149 13.78 -9.51 -6.82
N GLU A 150 14.75 -9.44 -7.73
CA GLU A 150 14.85 -10.36 -8.87
C GLU A 150 15.12 -11.79 -8.40
N PRO A 151 14.79 -12.84 -9.17
CA PRO A 151 14.91 -14.23 -8.73
C PRO A 151 16.34 -14.63 -8.33
N GLU A 152 17.35 -14.00 -8.93
CA GLU A 152 18.77 -14.23 -8.67
C GLU A 152 19.35 -13.35 -7.55
N ALA A 153 18.53 -12.54 -6.88
CA ALA A 153 19.01 -11.64 -5.85
C ALA A 153 19.67 -12.41 -4.68
N PRO A 154 20.86 -11.98 -4.20
CA PRO A 154 21.65 -12.72 -3.21
C PRO A 154 20.99 -12.80 -1.82
N GLU A 155 19.92 -12.03 -1.59
CA GLU A 155 19.06 -12.10 -0.41
C GLU A 155 18.09 -13.28 -0.45
N LEU A 156 17.78 -13.81 -1.64
CA LEU A 156 16.81 -14.91 -1.85
C LEU A 156 17.43 -16.28 -1.63
N THR A 157 18.16 -16.46 -0.53
CA THR A 157 18.65 -17.76 -0.09
C THR A 157 17.76 -18.34 1.00
N GLN A 158 17.75 -19.66 1.12
CA GLN A 158 16.91 -20.38 2.10
C GLN A 158 17.07 -19.86 3.53
N ASP A 159 18.30 -19.50 3.93
CA ASP A 159 18.61 -19.03 5.29
C ASP A 159 18.29 -17.54 5.50
N ARG A 160 18.09 -16.76 4.43
CA ARG A 160 17.97 -15.30 4.48
C ARG A 160 16.58 -14.78 4.15
N ILE A 161 15.82 -15.51 3.33
CA ILE A 161 14.53 -15.04 2.80
C ILE A 161 13.52 -14.74 3.91
N VAL A 162 13.40 -15.62 4.91
CA VAL A 162 12.44 -15.43 6.01
C VAL A 162 12.82 -14.24 6.89
N PRO A 163 14.05 -14.14 7.45
CA PRO A 163 14.48 -12.96 8.18
C PRO A 163 14.34 -11.65 7.38
N MET A 164 14.69 -11.67 6.09
CA MET A 164 14.56 -10.52 5.20
C MET A 164 13.09 -10.07 5.11
N ILE A 165 12.15 -10.99 4.83
CA ILE A 165 10.71 -10.70 4.78
C ILE A 165 10.25 -10.05 6.09
N PHE A 166 10.60 -10.63 7.24
CA PHE A 166 10.21 -10.07 8.54
C PHE A 166 10.77 -8.67 8.78
N ASN A 167 12.02 -8.42 8.39
CA ASN A 167 12.63 -7.09 8.49
C ASN A 167 11.88 -6.06 7.64
N HIS A 168 11.46 -6.41 6.42
CA HIS A 168 10.64 -5.52 5.59
C HIS A 168 9.27 -5.27 6.19
N ILE A 169 8.59 -6.31 6.69
CA ILE A 169 7.29 -6.13 7.36
C ILE A 169 7.42 -5.18 8.55
N GLN A 170 8.45 -5.35 9.38
CA GLN A 170 8.72 -4.47 10.52
C GLN A 170 9.01 -3.03 10.09
N ALA A 171 9.77 -2.83 9.03
CA ALA A 171 10.09 -1.50 8.51
C ALA A 171 8.87 -0.81 7.88
N LEU A 172 7.98 -1.56 7.23
CA LEU A 172 6.76 -1.04 6.60
C LEU A 172 5.66 -0.75 7.61
N TYR A 173 5.65 -1.42 8.77
CA TYR A 173 4.58 -1.32 9.76
C TYR A 173 4.37 0.10 10.34
N PRO A 174 5.41 0.91 10.66
CA PRO A 174 5.23 2.31 11.03
C PRO A 174 4.52 3.14 9.95
N ILE A 175 4.82 2.89 8.67
CA ILE A 175 4.13 3.56 7.56
C ILE A 175 2.69 3.08 7.47
N TYR A 176 2.46 1.78 7.57
CA TYR A 176 1.12 1.21 7.62
C TYR A 176 0.26 1.90 8.69
N ASN A 177 0.78 2.06 9.92
CA ASN A 177 0.06 2.74 11.00
C ASN A 177 -0.16 4.22 10.73
N PHE A 178 0.79 4.88 10.08
CA PHE A 178 0.63 6.26 9.66
C PHE A 178 -0.51 6.39 8.64
N LEU A 179 -0.60 5.49 7.66
CA LEU A 179 -1.60 5.55 6.60
C LEU A 179 -3.00 5.09 7.08
N ALA A 180 -3.05 4.02 7.87
CA ALA A 180 -4.29 3.37 8.29
C ALA A 180 -5.15 4.28 9.18
N TRP A 181 -6.43 4.42 8.83
CA TRP A 181 -7.41 5.11 9.66
C TRP A 181 -7.66 4.35 10.97
N THR A 182 -7.72 5.07 12.08
CA THR A 182 -8.22 4.60 13.37
C THR A 182 -9.00 5.74 14.05
N SER A 183 -9.70 5.46 15.16
CA SER A 183 -10.34 6.51 15.95
C SER A 183 -9.35 7.58 16.42
N ASP A 184 -8.14 7.16 16.79
CA ASP A 184 -7.06 8.03 17.28
C ASP A 184 -6.26 8.66 16.13
N ASN A 185 -6.49 8.17 14.92
CA ASN A 185 -5.84 8.61 13.69
C ASN A 185 -6.87 8.97 12.61
N ASN A 186 -7.66 10.02 12.88
CA ASN A 186 -8.82 10.40 12.07
C ASN A 186 -8.69 11.83 11.51
N PHE A 187 -8.27 11.92 10.25
CA PHE A 187 -8.08 13.17 9.50
C PHE A 187 -9.06 13.30 8.32
N VAL A 188 -10.06 12.41 8.23
CA VAL A 188 -11.05 12.39 7.13
C VAL A 188 -11.83 13.69 7.03
N SER A 189 -12.14 14.32 8.16
CA SER A 189 -12.84 15.61 8.19
C SER A 189 -12.00 16.77 7.63
N LEU A 190 -10.67 16.72 7.76
CA LEU A 190 -9.79 17.72 7.14
C LEU A 190 -9.79 17.58 5.62
N TYR A 191 -9.78 16.34 5.11
CA TYR A 191 -9.93 16.06 3.68
C TYR A 191 -11.25 16.58 3.11
N GLN A 192 -12.36 16.43 3.85
CA GLN A 192 -13.66 16.96 3.42
C GLN A 192 -13.63 18.49 3.30
N LYS A 193 -13.07 19.17 4.31
CA LYS A 193 -12.95 20.64 4.30
C LYS A 193 -12.08 21.17 3.16
N SER A 194 -10.97 20.50 2.83
CA SER A 194 -10.10 20.95 1.75
C SER A 194 -10.77 20.84 0.37
N ARG A 195 -11.69 19.88 0.19
CA ARG A 195 -12.47 19.75 -1.05
C ARG A 195 -13.57 20.79 -1.21
N GLU A 196 -14.12 21.32 -0.12
CA GLU A 196 -15.15 22.36 -0.16
C GLU A 196 -14.58 23.75 -0.50
N GLN A 197 -13.26 23.91 -0.44
CA GLN A 197 -12.56 25.16 -0.74
C GLN A 197 -12.08 25.26 -2.20
N LEU A 198 -12.29 24.21 -3.00
CA LEU A 198 -12.00 24.13 -4.44
C LEU A 198 -13.29 24.29 -5.26
#